data_AF-A0A4D4LBI1-F1
#
_entry.id   AF-A0A4D4LBI1-F1
#
_cell.length_a   1.000
_cell.length_b   1.000
_cell.length_c   1.000
_cell.angle_alpha   90.00
_cell.angle_beta   90.00
_cell.angle_gamma   90.00
#
_symmetry.space_group_name_H-M   'P 1'
#
loop_
_entity.id
_entity.type
_entity.pdbx_description
1 polymer ?
#
loop_
_entity_poly.entity_id
_entity_poly.type
_entity_poly.pdbx_seq_one_letter_code
_entity_poly.pdbx_strand_id
1 'polypeptide(L)' 'MESFPKIISVDDHTVEPPHVWRDRLPSKYRDSGPRIVRAPLKEMTFVGGKFAPKMGAPGTTGRSRTGGCTRSCTGR' A
#
# COMPACT_ATOMS: atom_id res chain seq x y z
N MET A 1 18.30 -37.93 13.82
CA MET A 1 17.31 -36.87 13.47
C MET A 1 17.86 -36.18 12.25
N GLU A 2 17.24 -36.36 11.09
CA GLU A 2 17.72 -35.71 9.87
C GLU A 2 17.46 -34.20 9.95
N SER A 3 18.49 -33.39 9.69
CA SER A 3 18.35 -31.94 9.62
C SER A 3 17.81 -31.54 8.25
N PHE A 4 16.67 -30.87 8.20
CA PHE A 4 16.19 -30.25 6.98
C PHE A 4 17.17 -29.16 6.50
N PRO A 5 17.50 -29.09 5.19
CA PRO A 5 18.34 -28.01 4.67
C PRO A 5 17.65 -26.65 4.85
N LYS A 6 18.44 -25.60 5.05
CA LYS A 6 17.91 -24.23 5.04
C LYS A 6 17.38 -23.92 3.64
N ILE A 7 16.17 -23.38 3.58
CA ILE A 7 15.53 -22.94 2.33
C ILE A 7 15.91 -21.48 2.09
N ILE A 8 16.24 -21.14 0.84
CA ILE A 8 16.55 -19.78 0.42
C ILE A 8 15.30 -19.16 -0.21
N SER A 9 14.84 -18.03 0.36
CA SER A 9 13.82 -17.20 -0.27
C SER A 9 14.45 -16.41 -1.41
N VAL A 10 13.86 -16.48 -2.60
CA VAL A 10 14.35 -15.77 -3.79
C VAL A 10 13.68 -14.41 -3.99
N ASP A 11 12.64 -14.11 -3.21
CA ASP A 11 11.78 -12.94 -3.44
C ASP A 11 11.19 -12.36 -2.14
N ASP A 12 12.07 -11.83 -1.29
CA ASP A 12 11.65 -11.11 -0.10
C ASP A 12 11.37 -9.64 -0.40
N HIS A 13 10.34 -9.09 0.23
CA HIS A 13 9.94 -7.69 0.09
C HIS A 13 9.96 -6.98 1.45
N THR A 14 10.27 -5.68 1.43
CA THR A 14 10.18 -4.83 2.61
C THR A 14 9.26 -3.65 2.32
N VAL A 15 8.60 -3.14 3.37
CA VAL A 15 7.80 -1.91 3.29
C VAL A 15 8.55 -0.82 4.04
N GLU A 16 8.88 0.26 3.35
CA GLU A 16 9.67 1.33 3.92
C GLU A 16 8.84 2.31 4.78
N PRO A 17 9.49 3.11 5.64
CA PRO A 17 8.82 4.19 6.34
C PRO A 17 8.13 5.17 5.37
N PRO A 18 6.97 5.75 5.75
CA PRO A 18 6.13 6.53 4.84
C PRO A 18 6.77 7.85 4.33
N HIS A 19 7.89 8.28 4.92
CA HIS A 19 8.55 9.54 4.62
C HIS A 19 9.81 9.40 3.75
N VAL A 20 10.19 8.18 3.32
CA VAL A 20 11.42 7.95 2.55
C VAL A 20 11.54 8.89 1.36
N TRP A 21 10.48 9.02 0.55
CA TRP A 21 10.50 9.87 -0.64
C TRP A 21 10.39 11.36 -0.34
N ARG A 22 9.65 11.73 0.70
CA ARG A 22 9.53 13.13 1.15
C ARG A 22 10.88 13.68 1.60
N ASP A 23 11.64 12.85 2.32
CA ASP A 23 12.87 13.28 2.98
C ASP A 23 14.07 13.23 2.03
N ARG A 24 14.06 12.32 1.04
CA ARG A 24 15.20 12.11 0.12
C ARG A 24 15.05 12.73 -1.27
N LEU A 25 13.84 13.05 -1.73
CA LEU A 25 13.69 13.69 -3.04
C LEU A 25 14.05 15.19 -2.99
N PRO A 26 14.70 15.72 -4.06
CA PRO A 26 14.85 17.15 -4.26
C PRO A 26 13.49 17.86 -4.20
N SER A 27 13.47 19.10 -3.70
CA SER A 27 12.24 19.88 -3.46
C SER A 27 11.30 19.90 -4.66
N LYS A 28 11.84 20.06 -5.87
CA LYS A 28 11.08 20.07 -7.13
C LYS A 28 10.30 18.79 -7.45
N TYR A 29 10.59 17.65 -6.82
CA TYR A 29 9.97 16.35 -7.10
C TYR A 29 9.14 15.79 -5.95
N ARG A 30 9.06 16.50 -4.83
CA ARG A 30 8.36 15.99 -3.63
C ARG A 30 6.87 15.72 -3.90
N ASP A 31 6.23 16.55 -4.71
CA ASP A 31 4.79 16.44 -5.00
C ASP A 31 4.48 15.31 -6.01
N SER A 32 5.43 14.99 -6.89
CA SER A 32 5.34 13.89 -7.86
C SER A 32 5.78 12.54 -7.30
N GLY A 33 6.43 12.51 -6.13
CA GLY A 33 6.94 11.29 -5.52
C GLY A 33 5.84 10.39 -4.92
N PRO A 34 6.13 9.11 -4.65
CA PRO A 34 5.20 8.22 -3.96
C PRO A 34 4.81 8.77 -2.60
N ARG A 35 3.50 8.78 -2.30
CA ARG A 35 2.95 9.26 -1.03
C ARG A 35 1.83 8.36 -0.53
N ILE A 36 1.70 8.29 0.79
CA ILE A 36 0.61 7.55 1.44
C ILE A 36 -0.59 8.48 1.62
N VAL A 37 -1.75 8.05 1.12
CA VAL A 37 -3.05 8.70 1.36
C VAL A 37 -3.97 7.68 2.03
N ARG A 38 -4.58 8.07 3.16
CA ARG A 38 -5.60 7.26 3.83
C ARG A 38 -6.97 7.61 3.28
N ALA A 39 -7.75 6.61 2.95
CA ALA A 39 -9.04 6.82 2.32
C ALA A 39 -10.15 5.89 2.82
N PRO A 40 -11.42 6.32 2.67
CA PRO A 40 -12.55 5.47 3.03
C PRO A 40 -12.63 4.25 2.12
N LEU A 41 -12.84 3.09 2.72
CA LEU A 41 -13.00 1.81 2.05
C LEU A 41 -14.42 1.32 2.32
N LYS A 42 -15.16 0.96 1.26
CA LYS A 42 -16.53 0.46 1.34
C LYS A 42 -16.56 -1.07 1.44
N GLU A 43 -15.80 -1.75 0.59
CA GLU A 43 -15.75 -3.21 0.52
C GLU A 43 -14.32 -3.65 0.22
N MET A 44 -13.86 -4.74 0.84
CA MET A 44 -12.55 -5.33 0.60
C MET A 44 -12.74 -6.81 0.29
N THR A 45 -12.61 -7.18 -0.98
CA THR A 45 -12.89 -8.54 -1.44
C THR A 45 -11.59 -9.19 -1.92
N PHE A 46 -11.34 -10.42 -1.47
CA PHE A 46 -10.25 -11.25 -1.97
C PHE A 46 -10.80 -12.60 -2.42
N VAL A 47 -10.94 -12.78 -3.73
CA VAL A 47 -11.51 -14.00 -4.33
C VAL A 47 -10.59 -14.48 -5.43
N GLY A 48 -10.14 -15.74 -5.35
CA GLY A 48 -9.31 -16.37 -6.38
C GLY A 48 -7.98 -15.65 -6.66
N GLY A 49 -7.34 -15.09 -5.62
CA GLY A 49 -6.08 -14.35 -5.76
C GLY A 49 -6.23 -12.90 -6.24
N LYS A 50 -7.46 -12.44 -6.52
CA LYS A 50 -7.73 -11.05 -6.90
C LYS A 50 -8.13 -10.22 -5.69
N PHE A 51 -7.31 -9.23 -5.39
CA PHE A 51 -7.64 -8.18 -4.44
C PHE A 51 -8.42 -7.06 -5.12
N ALA A 52 -9.69 -6.89 -4.75
CA ALA A 52 -10.59 -5.88 -5.33
C ALA A 52 -11.20 -4.99 -4.23
N PRO A 53 -10.55 -3.87 -3.88
CA PRO A 53 -11.12 -2.89 -2.96
C PRO A 53 -12.14 -1.99 -3.68
N LYS A 54 -13.33 -1.81 -3.11
CA LYS A 54 -14.27 -0.75 -3.52
C LYS A 54 -14.13 0.44 -2.58
N MET A 55 -13.76 1.59 -3.15
CA MET A 55 -13.56 2.82 -2.38
C MET A 55 -14.88 3.41 -1.88
N GLY A 56 -14.87 3.98 -0.68
CA GLY A 56 -15.99 4.72 -0.11
C GLY A 56 -16.03 6.18 -0.57
N ALA A 57 -17.12 6.88 -0.28
CA ALA A 57 -17.24 8.31 -0.60
C ALA A 57 -16.51 9.19 0.44
N PRO A 58 -16.01 10.38 0.05
CA PRO A 58 -15.41 11.33 0.99
C PRO A 58 -16.37 11.66 2.15
N GLY A 59 -15.90 11.57 3.39
CA GLY A 59 -16.70 11.90 4.58
C GLY A 59 -17.54 10.75 5.17
N THR A 60 -17.58 9.57 4.55
CA THR A 60 -18.25 8.41 5.18
C THR A 60 -17.42 7.91 6.36
N THR A 61 -17.96 7.96 7.58
CA THR A 61 -17.35 7.48 8.82
C THR A 61 -17.39 5.95 8.91
N GLY A 62 -16.86 5.26 7.90
CA GLY A 62 -16.46 3.88 8.04
C GLY A 62 -15.15 3.86 8.80
N ARG A 63 -15.04 3.08 9.89
CA ARG A 63 -13.81 2.91 10.67
C ARG A 63 -12.70 2.35 9.79
N SER A 64 -12.00 3.23 9.08
CA SER A 64 -10.89 2.93 8.17
C SER A 64 -9.70 2.44 9.01
N ARG A 65 -9.73 1.16 9.40
CA ARG A 65 -8.55 0.44 9.93
C ARG A 65 -7.65 -0.07 8.80
N THR A 66 -8.12 -0.01 7.56
CA THR A 66 -7.39 -0.43 6.36
C THR A 66 -7.16 0.79 5.47
N GLY A 67 -5.91 1.25 5.44
CA GLY A 67 -5.48 2.37 4.61
C GLY A 67 -5.53 2.03 3.13
N GLY A 68 -6.67 2.27 2.49
CA GLY A 68 -6.78 2.27 1.04
C GLY A 68 -6.33 3.62 0.47
N CYS A 69 -5.55 3.61 -0.60
CA CYS A 69 -5.09 4.78 -1.34
C CYS A 69 -6.21 5.31 -2.25
N THR A 70 -6.66 6.56 -2.11
CA THR A 70 -7.71 7.12 -2.98
C THR A 70 -7.22 7.86 -4.23
N ARG A 71 -5.94 8.20 -4.37
CA ARG A 71 -5.57 9.18 -5.40
C ARG A 71 -4.28 8.94 -6.19
N SER A 72 -3.55 7.85 -6.00
CA SER A 72 -2.29 7.66 -6.75
C SER A 72 -2.10 6.27 -7.39
N CYS A 73 -3.09 5.39 -7.34
CA CYS A 73 -2.98 4.06 -7.97
C CYS A 73 -3.52 3.99 -9.41
N THR A 74 -4.19 5.03 -9.90
CA THR A 74 -4.54 5.17 -11.32
C THR A 74 -3.71 6.31 -11.87
N GLY A 75 -2.70 5.98 -12.68
CA GLY A 75 -1.87 6.98 -13.35
C GLY A 75 -2.72 7.95 -14.16
N ARG A 76 -2.85 9.16 -13.63
CA ARG A 76 -2.73 10.44 -14.34
C ARG A 76 -2.61 11.57 -13.31
#